data_AF-A0AAN6HZL3-F1
#
_entry.id   AF-A0AAN6HZL3-F1
#
_cell.length_a   1.000
_cell.length_b   1.000
_cell.length_c   1.000
_cell.angle_alpha   90.00
_cell.angle_beta   90.00
_cell.angle_gamma   90.00
#
_symmetry.space_group_name_H-M   'P 1'
#
loop_
_entity.id
_entity.type
_entity.pdbx_description
1 polymer ?
#
loop_
_entity_poly.entity_id
_entity_poly.type
_entity_poly.pdbx_seq_one_letter_code
_entity_poly.pdbx_strand_id
1 'polypeptide(L)'
;MYKARLPDHKQVAVRNANYSAVIPHQGDYVEGLLVDGLSDQDLRHMDYFEGYEFASVPVKVQLLDPIDIRHSDQHSGRTEVSSKPFKAGLCYIWNDSYDRLEL
;
A
#
# COMPACT_ATOMS: atom_id res chain seq x y z
N MET A 1 0.86 -6.79 12.45
CA MET A 1 0.56 -5.76 11.43
C MET A 1 0.98 -4.39 11.93
N TYR A 2 1.62 -3.60 11.07
CA TYR A 2 2.10 -2.25 11.37
C TYR A 2 1.49 -1.26 10.39
N LYS A 3 1.17 -0.04 10.82
CA LYS A 3 0.95 1.04 9.84
C LYS A 3 2.25 1.28 9.10
N ALA A 4 2.14 1.47 7.79
CA ALA A 4 3.28 1.68 6.93
C ALA A 4 2.95 2.69 5.83
N ARG A 5 3.99 3.36 5.32
CA ARG A 5 3.90 4.29 4.20
C ARG A 5 4.80 3.80 3.07
N LEU A 6 4.22 3.66 1.88
CA LEU A 6 4.92 3.39 0.63
C LEU A 6 5.18 4.72 -0.10
N PRO A 7 6.44 5.20 -0.16
CA PRO A 7 6.78 6.44 -0.86
C PRO A 7 6.79 6.26 -2.38
N ASP A 8 6.66 7.37 -3.11
CA ASP A 8 6.69 7.45 -4.59
C ASP A 8 5.63 6.61 -5.29
N HIS A 9 4.48 6.47 -4.63
CA HIS A 9 3.31 5.77 -5.15
C HIS A 9 2.05 6.57 -4.80
N LYS A 10 1.01 6.41 -5.61
CA LYS A 10 -0.33 6.92 -5.31
C LYS A 10 -1.38 5.84 -5.47
N GLN A 11 -2.47 5.97 -4.72
CA GLN A 11 -3.66 5.14 -4.86
C GLN A 11 -4.68 5.88 -5.73
N VAL A 12 -5.23 5.19 -6.72
CA VAL A 12 -6.20 5.74 -7.68
C VAL A 12 -7.37 4.79 -7.84
N ALA A 13 -8.57 5.31 -8.06
CA ALA A 13 -9.74 4.47 -8.32
C ALA A 13 -9.64 3.83 -9.71
N VAL A 14 -10.13 2.60 -9.83
CA VAL A 14 -10.29 1.91 -11.12
C VAL A 14 -11.68 2.22 -11.67
N ARG A 15 -11.73 2.70 -12.91
CA ARG A 15 -12.98 3.07 -13.60
C ARG A 15 -13.93 1.90 -13.67
N ASN A 16 -15.21 2.16 -13.40
CA ASN A 16 -16.28 1.17 -13.44
C ASN A 16 -16.04 -0.04 -12.51
N ALA A 17 -15.25 0.14 -11.46
CA ALA A 17 -14.95 -0.88 -10.48
C ALA A 17 -14.97 -0.32 -9.05
N ASN A 18 -15.22 -1.19 -8.07
CA ASN A 18 -15.29 -0.81 -6.65
C ASN A 18 -13.97 -1.05 -5.90
N TYR A 19 -12.84 -1.03 -6.61
CA TYR A 19 -11.52 -1.18 -6.02
C TYR A 19 -10.57 -0.11 -6.54
N SER A 20 -9.43 0.03 -5.85
CA SER A 20 -8.40 1.00 -6.17
C SER A 20 -7.13 0.29 -6.57
N ALA A 21 -6.31 0.98 -7.34
CA ALA A 21 -5.01 0.55 -7.81
C ALA A 21 -3.89 1.38 -7.19
N VAL A 22 -2.75 0.77 -6.92
CA VAL A 22 -1.52 1.48 -6.53
C VAL A 22 -0.64 1.61 -7.77
N ILE A 23 -0.19 2.84 -8.06
CA ILE A 23 0.68 3.13 -9.19
C ILE A 23 1.91 3.94 -8.75
N PRO A 24 3.06 3.79 -9.44
CA PRO A 24 4.21 4.65 -9.21
C PRO A 24 3.86 6.12 -9.49
N HIS A 25 4.19 7.00 -8.56
CA HIS A 25 4.01 8.44 -8.72
C HIS A 25 4.95 9.20 -7.78
N GLN A 26 5.96 9.82 -8.36
CA GLN A 26 7.03 10.47 -7.62
C GLN A 26 6.51 11.63 -6.76
N GLY A 27 6.94 11.68 -5.50
CA GLY A 27 6.58 12.74 -4.56
C GLY A 27 5.27 12.51 -3.79
N ASP A 28 4.46 11.52 -4.19
CA ASP A 28 3.30 11.06 -3.42
C ASP A 28 3.65 9.87 -2.52
N TYR A 29 2.69 9.46 -1.69
CA TYR A 29 2.79 8.25 -0.90
C TYR A 29 1.43 7.58 -0.71
N VAL A 30 1.47 6.27 -0.44
CA VAL A 30 0.30 5.49 0.00
C VAL A 30 0.52 5.04 1.44
N GLU A 31 -0.48 5.26 2.30
CA GLU A 31 -0.50 4.66 3.63
C GLU A 31 -1.29 3.36 3.62
N GLY A 32 -0.81 2.37 4.36
CA GLY A 32 -1.43 1.06 4.43
C GLY A 32 -0.93 0.25 5.63
N LEU A 33 -1.10 -1.05 5.53
CA LEU A 33 -0.70 -2.00 6.56
C LEU A 33 0.41 -2.91 6.03
N LEU A 34 1.50 -3.00 6.77
CA LEU A 34 2.47 -4.08 6.59
C LEU A 34 2.00 -5.30 7.39
N VAL A 35 1.64 -6.35 6.66
CA VAL A 35 1.29 -7.66 7.22
C VAL A 35 2.52 -8.56 7.11
N ASP A 36 2.89 -9.20 8.21
CA ASP A 36 3.97 -10.19 8.29
C ASP A 36 3.42 -11.56 8.72
N GLY A 37 4.25 -12.60 8.58
CA GLY A 37 3.87 -13.97 8.92
C GLY A 37 3.00 -14.67 7.89
N LEU A 38 2.85 -14.11 6.68
CA LEU A 38 2.18 -14.79 5.57
C LEU A 38 3.03 -15.97 5.07
N SER A 39 2.39 -17.12 4.90
CA SER A 39 3.02 -18.29 4.30
C SER A 39 3.08 -18.17 2.77
N ASP A 40 3.90 -19.00 2.13
CA ASP A 40 3.93 -19.07 0.67
C ASP A 40 2.56 -19.45 0.07
N GLN A 41 1.73 -20.18 0.82
CA GLN A 41 0.37 -20.50 0.39
C GLN A 41 -0.54 -19.27 0.44
N ASP A 42 -0.41 -18.44 1.46
CA ASP A 42 -1.17 -17.18 1.56
C ASP A 42 -0.78 -16.25 0.41
N LEU A 43 0.52 -16.12 0.12
CA LEU A 43 1.02 -15.34 -1.01
C LEU A 43 0.44 -15.84 -2.34
N ARG A 44 0.42 -17.16 -2.59
CA ARG A 44 -0.19 -17.73 -3.80
C ARG A 44 -1.69 -17.47 -3.89
N HIS A 45 -2.41 -17.50 -2.78
CA HIS A 45 -3.83 -17.15 -2.78
C HIS A 45 -4.04 -15.68 -3.11
N MET A 46 -3.20 -14.79 -2.57
CA MET A 46 -3.26 -13.36 -2.91
C MET A 46 -2.97 -13.13 -4.38
N ASP A 47 -1.93 -13.75 -4.95
CA ASP A 47 -1.63 -13.66 -6.39
C ASP A 47 -2.83 -14.10 -7.24
N TYR A 48 -3.55 -15.16 -6.83
CA TYR A 48 -4.75 -15.63 -7.50
C TYR A 48 -5.91 -14.61 -7.44
N PHE A 49 -6.11 -13.94 -6.30
CA PHE A 49 -7.19 -12.96 -6.13
C PHE A 49 -6.93 -11.66 -6.89
N GLU A 50 -5.68 -11.18 -6.90
CA GLU A 50 -5.27 -9.95 -7.60
C GLU A 50 -5.28 -10.15 -9.12
N GLY A 51 -5.10 -11.39 -9.58
CA GLY A 51 -5.19 -11.76 -10.98
C GLY A 51 -4.08 -11.14 -11.82
N TYR A 52 -4.37 -10.84 -13.08
CA TYR A 52 -3.40 -10.32 -14.04
C TYR A 52 -3.29 -8.79 -14.05
N GLU A 53 -4.23 -8.10 -13.40
CA GLU A 53 -4.33 -6.63 -13.40
C GLU A 53 -3.24 -6.00 -12.52
N PHE A 54 -2.67 -6.78 -11.62
CA PHE A 54 -1.63 -6.37 -10.70
C PHE A 54 -0.40 -7.27 -10.81
N ALA A 55 0.76 -6.69 -10.53
CA ALA A 55 2.01 -7.41 -10.37
C ALA A 55 2.47 -7.33 -8.91
N SER A 56 2.89 -8.47 -8.34
CA SER A 56 3.54 -8.50 -7.03
C SER A 56 4.97 -7.96 -7.15
N VAL A 57 5.22 -6.79 -6.57
CA VAL A 57 6.50 -6.07 -6.68
C VAL A 57 7.18 -5.96 -5.31
N PRO A 58 8.49 -6.26 -5.20
CA PRO A 58 9.27 -5.95 -4.01
C PRO A 58 9.35 -4.44 -3.76
N VAL A 59 8.94 -4.00 -2.58
CA VAL A 59 8.93 -2.59 -2.17
C VAL A 59 9.63 -2.38 -0.85
N LYS A 60 9.98 -1.12 -0.56
CA LYS A 60 10.45 -0.66 0.75
C LYS A 60 9.43 0.30 1.34
N VAL A 61 8.90 -0.02 2.52
CA VAL A 61 7.92 0.81 3.22
C VAL A 61 8.52 1.39 4.48
N GLN A 62 8.16 2.64 4.80
CA GLN A 62 8.49 3.27 6.06
C GLN A 62 7.47 2.81 7.12
N LEU A 63 7.93 2.23 8.23
CA LEU A 63 7.03 1.92 9.33
C LEU A 63 6.52 3.20 10.00
N LEU A 64 5.24 3.23 10.35
CA LEU A 64 4.61 4.31 11.11
C LEU A 64 4.33 3.83 12.54
N ASP A 65 3.88 4.73 13.41
CA ASP A 65 3.60 4.35 14.81
C ASP A 65 2.46 3.31 14.86
N PRO A 66 2.51 2.37 15.82
CA PRO A 66 1.46 1.38 15.99
C PRO A 66 0.11 2.07 16.13
N ILE A 67 -0.93 1.49 15.53
CA ILE A 67 -2.31 1.88 15.83
C ILE A 67 -2.56 1.45 17.27
N ASP A 68 -2.67 2.40 18.20
CA ASP A 68 -3.38 2.12 19.44
C ASP A 68 -4.86 1.97 19.05
N ILE A 69 -5.38 0.74 19.08
CA ILE A 69 -6.76 0.42 18.67
C ILE A 69 -7.76 0.94 19.73
N ARG A 70 -7.30 1.71 20.72
CA ARG A 70 -8.13 2.40 21.71
C ARG A 70 -8.20 3.88 21.36
N HIS A 71 -9.39 4.32 20.96
CA HIS A 71 -9.82 5.69 20.65
C HIS A 71 -9.74 6.15 19.18
N SER A 72 -10.90 6.06 18.53
CA SER A 72 -11.32 6.98 17.48
C SER A 72 -11.45 8.40 18.03
N ASP A 73 -10.67 9.35 17.53
CA ASP A 73 -11.16 10.59 16.90
C ASP A 73 -10.08 11.68 16.72
N GLN A 74 -10.11 12.27 15.52
CA GLN A 74 -9.72 13.63 15.12
C GLN A 74 -8.25 14.11 15.00
N HIS A 75 -7.93 14.43 13.73
CA HIS A 75 -7.31 15.64 13.17
C HIS A 75 -5.82 16.00 13.38
N SER A 76 -5.18 16.19 12.21
CA SER A 76 -4.14 17.18 11.87
C SER A 76 -2.83 17.20 12.68
N GLY A 77 -1.74 16.85 11.99
CA GLY A 77 -0.39 17.22 12.41
C GLY A 77 0.66 16.80 11.39
N ARG A 78 1.06 17.72 10.51
CA ARG A 78 2.26 17.57 9.67
C ARG A 78 3.50 17.88 10.52
N THR A 79 4.05 16.88 11.22
CA THR A 79 5.43 16.83 11.78
C THR A 79 5.59 15.40 12.30
N GLU A 80 6.64 14.61 12.09
CA GLU A 80 8.08 14.84 12.11
C GLU A 80 8.76 13.84 11.17
N VAL A 81 9.95 14.18 10.68
CA VAL A 81 10.88 13.26 10.02
C VAL A 81 11.42 12.30 11.09
N SER A 82 10.55 11.41 11.55
CA SER A 82 10.97 10.32 12.41
C SER A 82 11.81 9.40 11.54
N SER A 83 13.02 9.12 12.01
CA SER A 83 13.98 8.16 11.46
C SER A 83 13.46 6.71 11.56
N LYS A 84 12.19 6.51 11.18
CA LYS A 84 11.50 5.23 11.26
C LYS A 84 12.12 4.29 10.25
N PRO A 85 12.37 3.03 10.65
CA PRO A 85 13.04 2.08 9.80
C PRO A 85 12.18 1.78 8.56
N PHE A 86 12.88 1.61 7.43
CA PHE A 86 12.30 1.02 6.24
C PHE A 86 12.32 -0.51 6.38
N LYS A 87 11.23 -1.16 5.99
CA LYS A 87 11.12 -2.62 5.93
C LYS A 87 10.78 -3.04 4.49
N ALA A 88 11.41 -4.12 4.04
CA ALA A 88 11.10 -4.72 2.75
C ALA A 88 9.76 -5.49 2.83
N GLY A 89 9.02 -5.51 1.73
CA GLY A 89 7.77 -6.25 1.59
C GLY A 89 7.40 -6.44 0.13
N LEU A 90 6.21 -7.00 -0.10
CA LEU A 90 5.59 -7.10 -1.42
C LEU A 90 4.35 -6.19 -1.46
N CYS A 91 4.09 -5.62 -2.63
CA CYS A 91 2.88 -4.84 -2.90
C CYS A 91 2.38 -5.15 -4.30
N TYR A 92 1.05 -5.22 -4.46
CA TYR A 92 0.40 -5.38 -5.75
C TYR A 92 0.28 -4.01 -6.42
N ILE A 93 1.09 -3.82 -7.46
CA ILE A 93 1.15 -2.59 -8.25
C ILE A 93 0.38 -2.81 -9.55
N TRP A 94 -0.41 -1.83 -9.98
CA TRP A 94 -1.18 -1.88 -11.22
C TRP A 94 -0.27 -2.21 -12.41
N ASN A 95 -0.68 -3.19 -13.19
CA ASN A 95 0.05 -3.69 -14.34
C ASN A 95 -0.76 -3.62 -15.65
N ASP A 96 -2.03 -3.20 -15.58
CA ASP A 96 -2.89 -3.03 -16.76
C ASP A 96 -2.90 -1.57 -17.27
N SER A 97 -3.71 -1.28 -18.28
CA SER A 97 -3.79 0.04 -18.91
C SER A 97 -4.20 1.14 -17.93
N TYR A 98 -3.50 2.27 -18.01
CA TYR A 98 -3.80 3.48 -17.23
C TYR A 98 -5.13 4.13 -17.66
N ASP A 99 -5.66 3.81 -18.85
CA ASP A 99 -6.96 4.31 -19.31
C ASP A 99 -8.13 3.79 -18.45
N ARG A 100 -7.89 2.71 -17.71
CA ARG A 100 -8.84 2.16 -16.74
C ARG A 100 -8.77 2.84 -15.37
N LEU A 101 -7.91 3.84 -15.19
CA LEU A 101 -7.74 4.54 -13.93
C LEU A 101 -8.42 5.92 -13.95
N GLU A 102 -8.87 6.37 -12.80
CA GLU A 102 -9.34 7.74 -12.57
C GLU A 102 -8.15 8.62 -12.18
N LEU A 103 -7.41 9.10 -13.19
CA LEU A 103 -6.21 9.94 -13.06
C LEU A 103 -6.52 11.43 -13.13
#